data_AF-A0A431V9E9-F1
#
_entry.id   AF-A0A431V9E9-F1
#
_cell.length_a   1.000
_cell.length_b   1.000
_cell.length_c   1.000
_cell.angle_alpha   90.00
_cell.angle_beta   90.00
_cell.angle_gamma   90.00
#
_symmetry.space_group_name_H-M   'P 1'
#
loop_
_entity.id
_entity.type
_entity.pdbx_description
1 polymer ?
#
loop_
_entity_poly.entity_id
_entity_poly.type
_entity_poly.pdbx_seq_one_letter_code
_entity_poly.pdbx_strand_id
1 'polypeptide(L)'
;MPLSLDPNFAHRLRLSPLLKYCYLDMPKSASSTLRATLWQMEVACGGVYVGVPEPTRHNLGVLNRPATPGGSSDSPWVAYPSLFGRARESVFFCTFVRNPFVRTLSGYLDKMTRHDGDVHRYIFHERHRLPHDRDLDFVTFLRYLREETVQEMDGHWGVQTYMSGIEHFEFDFIGRVESIDIHLQDLIQRLAIHAERPEIRNCRMFEFRPHAMDARGHFEEFYNNSECIDLVLDIFADDFRNFGFPLTIEEAFNTLPPITSEQTGRGWDALMAGTTTVPEWHPTITSETIAKAAAVSQGFVAQIGVRTESASIPQ
;
A
#
# COMPACT_ATOMS: atom_id res chain seq x y z
N MET A 1 14.52 -8.78 -15.55
CA MET A 1 13.72 -9.99 -15.30
C MET A 1 12.47 -9.54 -14.56
N PRO A 2 11.27 -10.11 -14.84
CA PRO A 2 10.11 -9.84 -14.01
C PRO A 2 10.44 -10.22 -12.55
N LEU A 3 10.08 -9.36 -11.60
CA LEU A 3 10.28 -9.66 -10.19
C LEU A 3 9.53 -10.94 -9.84
N SER A 4 10.15 -11.82 -9.05
CA SER A 4 9.45 -12.98 -8.49
C SER A 4 8.21 -12.51 -7.73
N LEU A 5 7.09 -13.23 -7.80
CA LEU A 5 5.92 -12.87 -7.00
C LEU A 5 6.27 -12.90 -5.50
N ASP A 6 5.77 -11.92 -4.73
CA ASP A 6 5.92 -11.92 -3.27
C ASP A 6 5.42 -13.25 -2.68
N PRO A 7 6.24 -14.01 -1.93
CA PRO A 7 5.82 -15.27 -1.32
C PRO A 7 4.61 -15.10 -0.40
N ASN A 8 4.39 -13.91 0.15
CA ASN A 8 3.26 -13.58 1.00
C ASN A 8 2.02 -13.08 0.23
N PHE A 9 2.09 -12.93 -1.10
CA PHE A 9 0.99 -12.42 -1.93
C PHE A 9 -0.34 -13.13 -1.61
N ALA A 10 -0.31 -14.47 -1.63
CA ALA A 10 -1.51 -15.27 -1.42
C ALA A 10 -2.09 -15.13 0.01
N HIS A 11 -1.25 -14.85 1.02
CA HIS A 11 -1.70 -14.63 2.40
C HIS A 11 -2.42 -13.28 2.59
N ARG A 12 -2.27 -12.36 1.65
CA ARG A 12 -2.95 -11.05 1.66
C ARG A 12 -4.29 -11.08 0.91
N LEU A 13 -4.59 -12.13 0.17
CA LEU A 13 -5.87 -12.26 -0.52
C LEU A 13 -7.01 -12.50 0.47
N ARG A 14 -8.14 -11.87 0.18
CA ARG A 14 -9.40 -11.98 0.91
C ARG A 14 -10.49 -12.28 -0.11
N LEU A 15 -10.82 -13.55 -0.26
CA LEU A 15 -11.81 -14.01 -1.24
C LEU A 15 -13.20 -14.10 -0.59
N SER A 16 -14.17 -13.39 -1.15
CA SER A 16 -15.58 -13.52 -0.79
C SER A 16 -16.35 -14.32 -1.84
N PRO A 17 -16.87 -15.51 -1.49
CA PRO A 17 -17.79 -16.24 -2.35
C PRO A 17 -19.17 -15.57 -2.48
N LEU A 18 -19.62 -14.86 -1.43
CA LEU A 18 -20.95 -14.26 -1.37
C LEU A 18 -21.06 -13.03 -2.28
N LEU A 19 -20.07 -12.14 -2.19
CA LEU A 19 -19.98 -10.92 -2.98
C LEU A 19 -19.07 -11.06 -4.21
N LYS A 20 -18.53 -12.26 -4.47
CA LYS A 20 -17.71 -12.60 -5.64
C LYS A 20 -16.55 -11.61 -5.89
N TYR A 21 -15.83 -11.23 -4.84
CA TYR A 21 -14.62 -10.40 -4.98
C TYR A 21 -13.41 -11.06 -4.36
N CYS A 22 -12.24 -10.67 -4.84
CA CYS A 22 -10.98 -10.90 -4.18
C CYS A 22 -10.40 -9.53 -3.82
N TYR A 23 -10.12 -9.29 -2.55
CA TYR A 23 -9.44 -8.07 -2.10
C TYR A 23 -8.01 -8.42 -1.69
N LEU A 24 -7.03 -7.79 -2.32
CA LEU A 24 -5.64 -7.86 -1.88
C LEU A 24 -5.41 -6.82 -0.78
N ASP A 25 -5.12 -7.32 0.42
CA ASP A 25 -4.89 -6.52 1.62
C ASP A 25 -3.49 -5.87 1.60
N MET A 26 -3.42 -4.57 1.32
CA MET A 26 -2.16 -3.82 1.27
C MET A 26 -1.88 -3.11 2.61
N PRO A 27 -0.84 -3.50 3.37
CA PRO A 27 -0.50 -2.85 4.63
C PRO A 27 -0.22 -1.36 4.45
N LYS A 28 -0.67 -0.57 5.43
CA LYS A 28 -0.53 0.90 5.48
C LYS A 28 -1.27 1.66 4.36
N SER A 29 -2.09 0.97 3.57
CA SER A 29 -2.99 1.53 2.57
C SER A 29 -4.46 1.46 3.02
N ALA A 30 -4.74 1.87 4.27
CA ALA A 30 -6.07 1.84 4.90
C ALA A 30 -6.74 0.45 4.97
N SER A 31 -5.93 -0.61 5.01
CA SER A 31 -6.37 -2.00 5.06
C SER A 31 -7.43 -2.32 6.12
N SER A 32 -7.28 -1.81 7.35
CA SER A 32 -8.25 -2.07 8.42
C SER A 32 -9.62 -1.44 8.16
N THR A 33 -9.66 -0.22 7.62
CA THR A 33 -10.88 0.47 7.21
C THR A 33 -11.58 -0.26 6.06
N LEU A 34 -10.81 -0.70 5.06
CA LEU A 34 -11.32 -1.45 3.92
C LEU A 34 -11.87 -2.81 4.33
N ARG A 35 -11.13 -3.57 5.13
CA ARG A 35 -11.59 -4.87 5.67
C ARG A 35 -12.88 -4.73 6.47
N ALA A 36 -12.97 -3.73 7.35
CA ALA A 36 -14.18 -3.51 8.15
C ALA A 36 -15.38 -3.12 7.26
N THR A 37 -15.17 -2.28 6.24
CA THR A 37 -16.23 -1.90 5.30
C THR A 37 -16.70 -3.10 4.47
N LEU A 38 -15.77 -3.86 3.90
CA LEU A 38 -16.08 -5.08 3.13
C LEU A 38 -16.84 -6.08 3.99
N TRP A 39 -16.43 -6.27 5.25
CA TRP A 39 -17.16 -7.13 6.19
C TRP A 39 -18.62 -6.68 6.40
N GLN A 40 -18.86 -5.37 6.57
CA GLN A 40 -20.23 -4.87 6.73
C GLN A 40 -21.09 -5.13 5.50
N MET A 41 -20.51 -5.08 4.30
CA MET A 41 -21.22 -5.44 3.07
C MET A 41 -21.64 -6.92 3.06
N GLU A 42 -20.78 -7.81 3.54
CA GLU A 42 -21.08 -9.24 3.65
C GLU A 42 -22.24 -9.49 4.62
N VAL A 43 -22.21 -8.83 5.78
CA VAL A 43 -23.29 -8.91 6.78
C VAL A 43 -24.60 -8.36 6.21
N ALA A 44 -24.55 -7.25 5.47
CA ALA A 44 -25.73 -6.67 4.83
C ALA A 44 -26.37 -7.60 3.79
N CYS A 45 -25.60 -8.48 3.16
CA CYS A 45 -26.09 -9.51 2.23
C CYS A 45 -26.56 -10.80 2.91
N GLY A 46 -26.76 -10.79 4.23
CA GLY A 46 -27.21 -11.96 4.99
C GLY A 46 -26.09 -12.95 5.32
N GLY A 47 -24.82 -12.54 5.19
CA GLY A 47 -23.70 -13.31 5.69
C GLY A 47 -23.74 -13.41 7.21
N VAL A 48 -23.76 -14.63 7.73
CA VAL A 48 -23.77 -14.91 9.17
C VAL A 48 -22.34 -15.22 9.61
N TYR A 49 -21.72 -14.28 10.31
CA TYR A 49 -20.34 -14.40 10.81
C TYR A 49 -20.29 -14.05 12.30
N VAL A 50 -19.39 -14.69 13.04
CA VAL A 50 -19.23 -14.45 14.48
C VAL A 50 -18.31 -13.26 14.70
N GLY A 51 -18.86 -12.16 15.26
CA GLY A 51 -18.13 -10.96 15.62
C GLY A 51 -17.84 -10.02 14.44
N VAL A 52 -17.86 -8.71 14.67
CA VAL A 52 -17.14 -7.77 13.79
C VAL A 52 -15.65 -8.02 14.06
N PRO A 53 -14.76 -8.10 13.05
CA PRO A 53 -13.34 -8.26 13.31
C PRO A 53 -12.90 -7.11 14.20
N GLU A 54 -12.58 -7.44 15.46
CA GLU A 54 -11.86 -6.55 16.34
C GLU A 54 -10.67 -6.04 15.52
N PRO A 55 -10.59 -4.74 15.26
CA PRO A 55 -9.68 -4.22 14.26
C PRO A 55 -8.20 -4.36 14.66
N THR A 56 -7.96 -4.78 15.89
CA THR A 56 -6.67 -5.17 16.44
C THR A 56 -6.20 -6.54 15.93
N ARG A 57 -7.08 -7.42 15.47
CA ARG A 57 -6.69 -8.78 15.04
C ARG A 57 -6.23 -8.81 13.58
N HIS A 58 -4.97 -8.44 13.38
CA HIS A 58 -4.27 -8.50 12.10
C HIS A 58 -4.19 -9.94 11.50
N ASN A 59 -4.53 -10.97 12.28
CA ASN A 59 -4.33 -12.39 11.95
C ASN A 59 -5.62 -13.24 11.81
N LEU A 60 -6.83 -12.65 11.86
CA LEU A 60 -8.07 -13.46 11.84
C LEU A 60 -8.43 -14.10 10.47
N GLY A 61 -7.63 -13.88 9.42
CA GLY A 61 -7.85 -14.50 8.11
C GLY A 61 -7.01 -15.74 7.80
N VAL A 62 -6.05 -16.14 8.67
CA VAL A 62 -5.03 -17.14 8.29
C VAL A 62 -4.91 -18.31 9.27
N LEU A 63 -5.45 -18.21 10.49
CA LEU A 63 -5.52 -19.37 11.37
C LEU A 63 -6.74 -20.21 10.98
N ASN A 64 -6.48 -21.33 10.29
CA ASN A 64 -7.36 -22.48 10.13
C ASN A 64 -7.97 -22.89 11.48
N ARG A 65 -9.01 -22.19 11.95
CA ARG A 65 -9.87 -22.73 12.98
C ARG A 65 -10.90 -23.56 12.23
N PRO A 66 -10.88 -24.90 12.35
CA PRO A 66 -11.90 -25.71 11.71
C PRO A 66 -13.25 -25.18 12.17
N ALA A 67 -14.14 -24.94 11.20
CA ALA A 67 -15.52 -24.59 11.47
C ALA A 67 -16.02 -25.51 12.58
N THR A 68 -16.48 -24.94 13.69
CA THR A 68 -17.13 -25.70 14.74
C THR A 68 -18.22 -26.55 14.07
N PRO A 69 -18.39 -27.84 14.43
CA PRO A 69 -19.45 -28.65 13.84
C PRO A 69 -20.81 -27.97 14.09
N GLY A 70 -21.40 -27.41 13.02
CA GLY A 70 -22.63 -26.61 13.06
C GLY A 70 -22.47 -25.08 13.09
N GLY A 71 -21.25 -24.53 12.98
CA GLY A 71 -20.95 -23.10 13.16
C GLY A 71 -20.67 -22.34 11.87
N SER A 72 -21.22 -21.12 11.79
CA SER A 72 -20.82 -20.06 10.86
C SER A 72 -19.30 -19.84 10.87
N SER A 73 -18.71 -19.54 9.71
CA SER A 73 -17.31 -19.11 9.64
C SER A 73 -17.08 -17.86 10.51
N ASP A 74 -15.96 -17.81 11.24
CA ASP A 74 -15.50 -16.63 11.99
C ASP A 74 -15.02 -15.49 11.05
N SER A 75 -15.14 -15.66 9.73
CA SER A 75 -14.73 -14.68 8.70
C SER A 75 -15.51 -14.88 7.39
N PRO A 76 -15.87 -13.81 6.64
CA PRO A 76 -16.44 -13.90 5.30
C PRO A 76 -15.43 -14.38 4.26
N TRP A 77 -14.13 -14.26 4.56
CA TRP A 77 -13.07 -14.56 3.62
C TRP A 77 -12.58 -15.99 3.74
N VAL A 78 -12.39 -16.60 2.57
CA VAL A 78 -11.82 -17.94 2.44
C VAL A 78 -10.33 -17.85 2.11
N ALA A 79 -9.50 -18.57 2.86
CA ALA A 79 -8.06 -18.63 2.65
C ALA A 79 -7.69 -19.80 1.71
N TYR A 80 -7.77 -19.62 0.38
CA TYR A 80 -7.28 -20.65 -0.56
C TYR A 80 -6.64 -20.06 -1.83
N PRO A 81 -5.31 -20.19 -2.01
CA PRO A 81 -4.61 -19.84 -3.25
C PRO A 81 -5.01 -20.73 -4.44
N SER A 82 -5.41 -21.99 -4.18
CA SER A 82 -5.78 -22.97 -5.21
C SER A 82 -7.07 -22.62 -5.97
N LEU A 83 -7.93 -21.80 -5.36
CA LEU A 83 -9.14 -21.29 -6.02
C LEU A 83 -8.86 -20.07 -6.89
N PHE A 84 -7.80 -19.30 -6.63
CA PHE A 84 -7.55 -18.06 -7.37
C PHE A 84 -7.41 -18.30 -8.88
N GLY A 85 -6.65 -19.33 -9.28
CA GLY A 85 -6.49 -19.68 -10.69
C GLY A 85 -7.78 -20.18 -11.37
N ARG A 86 -8.76 -20.71 -10.62
CA ARG A 86 -10.05 -21.17 -11.16
C ARG A 86 -11.17 -20.14 -11.01
N ALA A 87 -11.03 -19.21 -10.08
CA ALA A 87 -12.04 -18.24 -9.72
C ALA A 87 -11.80 -16.87 -10.37
N ARG A 88 -10.59 -16.57 -10.90
CA ARG A 88 -10.25 -15.25 -11.45
C ARG A 88 -11.28 -14.72 -12.45
N GLU A 89 -11.81 -15.59 -13.33
CA GLU A 89 -12.80 -15.21 -14.35
C GLU A 89 -14.18 -14.82 -13.77
N SER A 90 -14.45 -15.16 -12.52
CA SER A 90 -15.75 -14.94 -11.86
C SER A 90 -15.68 -14.03 -10.64
N VAL A 91 -14.48 -13.54 -10.28
CA VAL A 91 -14.28 -12.68 -9.11
C VAL A 91 -13.77 -11.31 -9.52
N PHE A 92 -14.33 -10.29 -8.89
CA PHE A 92 -13.87 -8.92 -9.01
C PHE A 92 -12.60 -8.74 -8.17
N PHE A 93 -11.44 -8.57 -8.81
CA PHE A 93 -10.16 -8.45 -8.13
C PHE A 93 -9.81 -6.98 -7.87
N CYS A 94 -9.67 -6.61 -6.60
CA CYS A 94 -9.40 -5.23 -6.22
C CYS A 94 -8.35 -5.07 -5.12
N THR A 95 -7.76 -3.87 -5.05
CA THR A 95 -6.87 -3.46 -3.96
C THR A 95 -6.90 -1.94 -3.78
N PHE A 96 -6.21 -1.44 -2.77
CA PHE A 96 -5.94 -0.02 -2.59
C PHE A 96 -4.44 0.21 -2.38
N VAL A 97 -3.93 1.25 -3.01
CA VAL A 97 -2.55 1.70 -2.86
C VAL A 97 -2.51 3.10 -2.24
N ARG A 98 -1.34 3.48 -1.76
CA ARG A 98 -1.10 4.79 -1.14
C ARG A 98 0.19 5.38 -1.69
N ASN A 99 0.27 6.69 -1.79
CA ASN A 99 1.48 7.37 -2.24
C ASN A 99 2.68 6.91 -1.38
N PRO A 100 3.82 6.51 -1.98
CA PRO A 100 4.97 5.98 -1.25
C PRO A 100 5.48 6.90 -0.13
N PHE A 101 5.51 8.23 -0.33
CA PHE A 101 5.91 9.16 0.73
C PHE A 101 5.06 9.00 1.99
N VAL A 102 3.75 8.86 1.80
CA VAL A 102 2.76 8.76 2.89
C VAL A 102 2.73 7.37 3.50
N ARG A 103 2.85 6.34 2.66
CA ARG A 103 2.86 4.96 3.14
C ARG A 103 4.10 4.67 3.97
N THR A 104 5.28 5.05 3.51
CA THR A 104 6.56 4.78 4.19
C THR A 104 6.64 5.51 5.52
N LEU A 105 6.28 6.80 5.57
CA LEU A 105 6.24 7.53 6.84
C LEU A 105 5.21 6.93 7.81
N SER A 106 4.04 6.52 7.30
CA SER A 106 3.03 5.86 8.14
C SER A 106 3.51 4.51 8.69
N GLY A 107 4.32 3.77 7.94
CA GLY A 107 4.96 2.52 8.40
C GLY A 107 6.00 2.79 9.47
N TYR A 108 6.91 3.74 9.22
CA TYR A 108 7.94 4.16 10.16
C TYR A 108 7.35 4.62 11.50
N LEU A 109 6.41 5.57 11.48
CA LEU A 109 5.78 6.11 12.70
C LEU A 109 4.94 5.08 13.48
N ASP A 110 4.48 4.03 12.81
CA ASP A 110 3.67 3.00 13.44
C ASP A 110 4.52 1.88 14.04
N LYS A 111 5.62 1.52 13.37
CA LYS A 111 6.43 0.34 13.69
C LYS A 111 7.76 0.66 14.33
N MET A 112 8.41 1.75 13.94
CA MET A 112 9.76 2.09 14.42
C MET A 112 9.73 3.05 15.61
N THR A 113 8.76 3.96 15.68
CA THR A 113 8.72 5.00 16.74
C THR A 113 7.77 4.68 17.90
N ARG A 114 6.94 3.64 17.80
CA ARG A 114 5.96 3.30 18.84
C ARG A 114 6.42 2.09 19.64
N HIS A 115 6.42 2.26 20.97
CA HIS A 115 6.55 1.24 22.02
C HIS A 115 7.79 0.32 21.95
N ASP A 116 8.46 0.17 23.09
CA ASP A 116 9.39 -0.92 23.32
C ASP A 116 8.62 -2.26 23.13
N GLY A 117 9.04 -3.07 22.14
CA GLY A 117 8.49 -4.41 21.90
C GLY A 117 7.65 -4.61 20.62
N ASP A 118 7.58 -3.65 19.69
CA ASP A 118 7.04 -3.95 18.34
C ASP A 118 7.95 -4.98 17.64
N VAL A 119 7.36 -6.11 17.22
CA VAL A 119 8.08 -7.22 16.61
C VAL A 119 8.74 -6.84 15.28
N HIS A 120 8.14 -5.91 14.52
CA HIS A 120 8.69 -5.45 13.26
C HIS A 120 9.93 -4.59 13.47
N ARG A 121 9.93 -3.73 14.50
CA ARG A 121 11.14 -3.01 14.94
C ARG A 121 12.23 -3.97 15.35
N TYR A 122 11.90 -4.96 16.19
CA TYR A 122 12.88 -5.96 16.63
C TYR A 122 13.51 -6.71 15.46
N ILE A 123 12.69 -7.21 14.52
CA ILE A 123 13.17 -7.92 13.32
C ILE A 123 14.06 -7.00 12.47
N PHE A 124 13.67 -5.75 12.27
CA PHE A 124 14.46 -4.76 11.53
C PHE A 124 15.81 -4.51 12.19
N HIS A 125 15.83 -4.28 13.51
CA HIS A 125 17.05 -4.05 14.27
C HIS A 125 17.98 -5.27 14.24
N GLU A 126 17.45 -6.48 14.43
CA GLU A 126 18.24 -7.71 14.36
C GLU A 126 18.88 -7.89 12.97
N ARG A 127 18.11 -7.68 11.90
CA ARG A 127 18.59 -7.81 10.52
C ARG A 127 19.74 -6.87 10.22
N HIS A 128 19.64 -5.62 10.67
CA HIS A 128 20.64 -4.58 10.45
C HIS A 128 21.68 -4.46 11.57
N ARG A 129 21.65 -5.36 12.56
CA ARG A 129 22.54 -5.38 13.73
C ARG A 129 22.56 -4.07 14.50
N LEU A 130 21.38 -3.46 14.66
CA LEU A 130 21.18 -2.20 15.36
C LEU A 130 20.89 -2.43 16.85
N PRO A 131 21.33 -1.52 17.75
CA PRO A 131 20.93 -1.55 19.14
C PRO A 131 19.41 -1.41 19.31
N HIS A 132 18.79 -2.21 20.18
CA HIS A 132 17.35 -2.16 20.44
C HIS A 132 16.93 -1.05 21.42
N ASP A 133 17.90 -0.48 22.16
CA ASP A 133 17.68 0.50 23.22
C ASP A 133 17.61 1.96 22.71
N ARG A 134 17.62 2.15 21.38
CA ARG A 134 17.60 3.47 20.75
C ARG A 134 16.60 3.52 19.61
N ASP A 135 15.96 4.67 19.49
CA ASP A 135 15.11 4.96 18.34
C ASP A 135 15.97 5.22 17.11
N LEU A 136 15.50 4.72 15.98
CA LEU A 136 16.09 4.95 14.68
C LEU A 136 15.42 6.18 14.06
N ASP A 137 16.18 7.21 13.72
CA ASP A 137 15.62 8.35 13.00
C ASP A 137 15.20 7.96 11.56
N PHE A 138 14.35 8.79 10.95
CA PHE A 138 13.72 8.44 9.67
C PHE A 138 14.71 8.36 8.50
N VAL A 139 15.69 9.26 8.41
CA VAL A 139 16.67 9.21 7.30
C VAL A 139 17.56 7.98 7.42
N THR A 140 17.97 7.63 8.63
CA THR A 140 18.75 6.41 8.89
C THR A 140 17.92 5.15 8.57
N PHE A 141 16.64 5.13 8.94
CA PHE A 141 15.72 4.06 8.53
C PHE A 141 15.66 3.91 7.01
N LEU A 142 15.48 5.01 6.25
CA LEU A 142 15.45 4.99 4.79
C LEU A 142 16.77 4.50 4.16
N ARG A 143 17.92 4.90 4.72
CA ARG A 143 19.22 4.40 4.27
C ARG A 143 19.32 2.88 4.40
N TYR A 144 18.90 2.32 5.53
CA TYR A 144 18.87 0.87 5.70
C TYR A 144 17.86 0.19 4.77
N LEU A 145 16.69 0.79 4.52
CA LEU A 145 15.74 0.27 3.56
C LEU A 145 16.30 0.22 2.14
N ARG A 146 17.09 1.20 1.72
CA ARG A 146 17.73 1.21 0.40
C ARG A 146 18.65 0.01 0.17
N GLU A 147 19.26 -0.50 1.24
CA GLU A 147 20.14 -1.67 1.17
C GLU A 147 19.37 -3.01 1.18
N GLU A 148 18.07 -3.00 1.49
CA GLU A 148 17.23 -4.21 1.46
C GLU A 148 16.81 -4.55 0.03
N THR A 149 16.81 -5.84 -0.29
CA THR A 149 16.07 -6.33 -1.46
C THR A 149 14.56 -6.26 -1.21
N VAL A 150 13.75 -6.15 -2.27
CA VAL A 150 12.28 -6.10 -2.14
C VAL A 150 11.69 -7.33 -1.45
N GLN A 151 12.41 -8.47 -1.48
CA GLN A 151 12.07 -9.72 -0.78
C GLN A 151 12.28 -9.64 0.74
N GLU A 152 13.25 -8.84 1.19
CA GLU A 152 13.62 -8.69 2.61
C GLU A 152 12.77 -7.64 3.33
N MET A 153 12.24 -6.68 2.57
CA MET A 153 11.41 -5.61 3.10
C MET A 153 10.15 -6.14 3.81
N ASP A 154 9.86 -5.59 4.98
CA ASP A 154 8.62 -5.88 5.69
C ASP A 154 7.41 -5.32 4.94
N GLY A 155 6.27 -6.01 5.00
CA GLY A 155 5.05 -5.58 4.31
C GLY A 155 4.54 -4.19 4.70
N HIS A 156 4.91 -3.64 5.87
CA HIS A 156 4.50 -2.30 6.29
C HIS A 156 5.23 -1.17 5.57
N TRP A 157 6.40 -1.43 4.98
CA TRP A 157 7.19 -0.45 4.23
C TRP A 157 7.76 -0.98 2.90
N GLY A 158 7.46 -2.22 2.52
CA GLY A 158 7.94 -2.80 1.26
C GLY A 158 7.25 -2.21 0.02
N VAL A 159 7.83 -2.41 -1.15
CA VAL A 159 7.37 -1.88 -2.43
C VAL A 159 5.98 -2.44 -2.81
N GLN A 160 4.98 -1.58 -3.03
CA GLN A 160 3.60 -2.00 -3.31
C GLN A 160 3.47 -2.69 -4.67
N THR A 161 4.28 -2.35 -5.66
CA THR A 161 4.37 -3.01 -6.96
C THR A 161 4.67 -4.50 -6.78
N TYR A 162 5.72 -4.78 -6.00
CA TYR A 162 6.14 -6.14 -5.68
C TYR A 162 5.07 -6.89 -4.88
N MET A 163 4.55 -6.25 -3.82
CA MET A 163 3.54 -6.84 -2.94
C MET A 163 2.19 -7.07 -3.62
N SER A 164 1.85 -6.25 -4.60
CA SER A 164 0.60 -6.35 -5.37
C SER A 164 0.67 -7.35 -6.51
N GLY A 165 1.88 -7.69 -6.95
CA GLY A 165 2.05 -8.47 -8.16
C GLY A 165 1.32 -7.85 -9.35
N ILE A 166 1.19 -6.51 -9.43
CA ILE A 166 0.50 -5.84 -10.54
C ILE A 166 1.12 -6.17 -11.91
N GLU A 167 2.38 -6.58 -11.92
CA GLU A 167 3.06 -7.08 -13.13
C GLU A 167 2.61 -8.49 -13.54
N HIS A 168 2.00 -9.23 -12.61
CA HIS A 168 1.53 -10.62 -12.77
C HIS A 168 0.01 -10.72 -12.80
N PHE A 169 -0.70 -9.72 -12.29
CA PHE A 169 -2.14 -9.75 -12.11
C PHE A 169 -2.84 -8.49 -12.60
N GLU A 170 -3.89 -8.69 -13.39
CA GLU A 170 -4.86 -7.64 -13.71
C GLU A 170 -5.83 -7.45 -12.56
N PHE A 171 -6.05 -6.18 -12.22
CA PHE A 171 -7.03 -5.76 -11.23
C PHE A 171 -8.22 -5.12 -11.93
N ASP A 172 -9.42 -5.48 -11.50
CA ASP A 172 -10.66 -4.85 -11.93
C ASP A 172 -10.80 -3.45 -11.32
N PHE A 173 -10.15 -3.21 -10.17
CA PHE A 173 -10.12 -1.92 -9.50
C PHE A 173 -8.90 -1.75 -8.58
N ILE A 174 -8.21 -0.63 -8.72
CA ILE A 174 -7.20 -0.19 -7.74
C ILE A 174 -7.59 1.20 -7.23
N GLY A 175 -8.00 1.23 -5.97
CA GLY A 175 -8.29 2.46 -5.25
C GLY A 175 -7.02 3.15 -4.74
N ARG A 176 -7.18 4.41 -4.33
CA ARG A 176 -6.11 5.23 -3.75
C ARG A 176 -6.57 5.74 -2.41
N VAL A 177 -5.71 5.66 -1.41
CA VAL A 177 -6.05 6.11 -0.05
C VAL A 177 -6.27 7.62 0.01
N GLU A 178 -5.56 8.37 -0.82
CA GLU A 178 -5.70 9.83 -0.97
C GLU A 178 -7.11 10.24 -1.42
N SER A 179 -7.87 9.31 -1.99
CA SER A 179 -9.25 9.50 -2.46
C SER A 179 -10.18 8.43 -1.90
N ILE A 180 -9.89 7.89 -0.70
CA ILE A 180 -10.58 6.72 -0.16
C ILE A 180 -12.09 6.90 -0.08
N ASP A 181 -12.59 8.06 0.33
CA ASP A 181 -14.03 8.32 0.47
C ASP A 181 -14.77 8.14 -0.86
N ILE A 182 -14.16 8.57 -1.97
CA ILE A 182 -14.73 8.48 -3.31
C ILE A 182 -14.49 7.09 -3.89
N HIS A 183 -13.28 6.57 -3.79
CA HIS A 183 -12.88 5.31 -4.41
C HIS A 183 -13.53 4.10 -3.74
N LEU A 184 -13.74 4.15 -2.41
CA LEU A 184 -14.45 3.10 -1.70
C LEU A 184 -15.93 3.09 -2.09
N GLN A 185 -16.55 4.26 -2.30
CA GLN A 185 -17.91 4.33 -2.82
C GLN A 185 -18.01 3.80 -4.25
N ASP A 186 -17.06 4.13 -5.13
CA ASP A 186 -17.00 3.54 -6.48
C ASP A 186 -16.85 2.01 -6.43
N LEU A 187 -15.94 1.50 -5.58
CA LEU A 187 -15.79 0.06 -5.37
C LEU A 187 -17.09 -0.59 -4.90
N ILE A 188 -17.78 0.02 -3.92
CA ILE A 188 -19.07 -0.49 -3.41
C ILE A 188 -20.11 -0.58 -4.53
N GLN A 189 -20.22 0.45 -5.38
CA GLN A 189 -21.16 0.43 -6.51
C GLN A 189 -20.80 -0.65 -7.53
N ARG A 190 -19.52 -0.81 -7.86
CA ARG A 190 -19.05 -1.84 -8.79
C ARG A 190 -19.30 -3.25 -8.25
N LEU A 191 -19.04 -3.47 -6.96
CA LEU A 191 -19.31 -4.75 -6.30
C LEU A 191 -20.82 -5.05 -6.25
N ALA A 192 -21.66 -4.05 -5.98
CA ALA A 192 -23.12 -4.21 -6.00
C ALA A 192 -23.64 -4.67 -7.37
N ILE A 193 -23.04 -4.15 -8.45
CA ILE A 193 -23.37 -4.53 -9.82
C ILE A 193 -22.83 -5.94 -10.11
N HIS A 194 -21.54 -6.18 -9.87
CA HIS A 194 -20.86 -7.45 -10.15
C HIS A 194 -21.48 -8.64 -9.40
N ALA A 195 -21.83 -8.45 -8.13
CA ALA A 195 -22.41 -9.49 -7.29
C ALA A 195 -23.92 -9.66 -7.49
N GLU A 196 -24.58 -8.76 -8.24
CA GLU A 196 -26.04 -8.65 -8.31
C GLU A 196 -26.65 -8.50 -6.90
N ARG A 197 -26.14 -7.52 -6.15
CA ARG A 197 -26.50 -7.23 -4.74
C ARG A 197 -26.79 -5.73 -4.56
N PRO A 198 -27.97 -5.23 -4.97
CA PRO A 198 -28.31 -3.80 -4.84
C PRO A 198 -28.34 -3.31 -3.38
N GLU A 199 -28.53 -4.19 -2.40
CA GLU A 199 -28.59 -3.87 -0.96
C GLU A 199 -27.31 -3.24 -0.42
N ILE A 200 -26.13 -3.54 -0.98
CA ILE A 200 -24.86 -2.98 -0.52
C ILE A 200 -24.55 -1.60 -1.09
N ARG A 201 -25.36 -1.08 -2.05
CA ARG A 201 -25.12 0.25 -2.67
C ARG A 201 -25.14 1.41 -1.70
N ASN A 202 -25.81 1.23 -0.55
CA ASN A 202 -25.93 2.24 0.50
C ASN A 202 -24.96 1.99 1.66
N CYS A 203 -24.10 0.97 1.57
CA CYS A 203 -23.05 0.76 2.56
C CYS A 203 -22.12 1.99 2.58
N ARG A 204 -21.87 2.49 3.78
CA ARG A 204 -20.94 3.60 3.99
C ARG A 204 -19.60 3.05 4.43
N MET A 205 -18.56 3.83 4.20
CA MET A 205 -17.25 3.52 4.78
C MET A 205 -17.41 3.39 6.29
N PHE A 206 -16.89 2.30 6.84
CA PHE A 206 -16.82 2.16 8.27
C PHE A 206 -15.76 3.12 8.80
N GLU A 207 -16.16 4.08 9.64
CA GLU A 207 -15.24 5.05 10.24
C GLU A 207 -14.36 4.38 11.30
N PHE A 208 -13.34 3.68 10.83
CA PHE A 208 -12.32 3.11 11.69
C PHE A 208 -11.01 3.88 11.51
N ARG A 209 -10.76 4.82 12.43
CA ARG A 209 -9.59 5.71 12.44
C ARG A 209 -8.83 5.69 13.78
N PRO A 210 -8.31 4.57 14.30
CA PRO A 210 -7.47 4.61 15.52
C PRO A 210 -6.17 5.36 15.30
N HIS A 211 -5.76 5.48 14.04
CA HIS A 211 -4.46 5.99 13.61
C HIS A 211 -4.61 6.97 12.45
N ALA A 212 -5.68 7.77 12.43
CA ALA A 212 -5.65 9.03 11.68
C ALA A 212 -4.64 9.97 12.36
N MET A 213 -3.36 9.58 12.30
CA MET A 213 -2.27 10.51 12.49
C MET A 213 -2.48 11.57 11.43
N ASP A 214 -2.44 12.82 11.86
CA ASP A 214 -2.31 13.98 11.02
C ASP A 214 -0.96 13.92 10.28
N ALA A 215 -0.85 12.98 9.35
CA ALA A 215 0.36 12.73 8.58
C ALA A 215 0.77 14.03 7.88
N ARG A 216 -0.21 14.82 7.42
CA ARG A 216 0.04 16.12 6.81
C ARG A 216 0.80 17.07 7.76
N GLY A 217 0.47 17.08 9.04
CA GLY A 217 1.18 17.88 10.06
C GLY A 217 2.61 17.41 10.37
N HIS A 218 2.93 16.14 10.16
CA HIS A 218 4.29 15.59 10.42
C HIS A 218 5.19 15.54 9.19
N PHE A 219 4.64 15.69 7.99
CA PHE A 219 5.42 15.54 6.76
C PHE A 219 6.57 16.54 6.63
N GLU A 220 6.35 17.79 7.01
CA GLU A 220 7.38 18.84 7.00
C GLU A 220 8.54 18.51 7.95
N GLU A 221 8.26 17.84 9.07
CA GLU A 221 9.28 17.43 10.04
C GLU A 221 10.20 16.35 9.49
N PHE A 222 9.63 15.35 8.79
CA PHE A 222 10.37 14.16 8.33
C PHE A 222 10.98 14.31 6.94
N TYR A 223 10.43 15.18 6.09
CA TYR A 223 10.90 15.43 4.73
C TYR A 223 11.49 16.83 4.51
N ASN A 224 11.85 17.54 5.58
CA ASN A 224 12.67 18.77 5.46
C ASN A 224 14.07 18.53 4.89
N ASN A 225 14.52 17.27 4.87
CA ASN A 225 15.78 16.84 4.29
C ASN A 225 15.55 16.28 2.88
N SER A 226 16.21 16.86 1.87
CA SER A 226 16.13 16.40 0.48
C SER A 226 16.60 14.95 0.31
N GLU A 227 17.48 14.46 1.18
CA GLU A 227 17.93 13.07 1.16
C GLU A 227 16.78 12.09 1.44
N CYS A 228 15.86 12.41 2.35
CA CYS A 228 14.69 11.56 2.60
C CYS A 228 13.82 11.43 1.34
N ILE A 229 13.70 12.53 0.60
CA ILE A 229 12.93 12.59 -0.66
C ILE A 229 13.60 11.70 -1.70
N ASP A 230 14.90 11.89 -1.92
CA ASP A 230 15.68 11.15 -2.90
C ASP A 230 15.67 9.65 -2.60
N LEU A 231 15.79 9.26 -1.33
CA LEU A 231 15.73 7.86 -0.90
C LEU A 231 14.36 7.25 -1.18
N VAL A 232 13.26 7.93 -0.87
CA VAL A 232 11.91 7.40 -1.15
C VAL A 232 11.64 7.31 -2.65
N LEU A 233 12.08 8.30 -3.43
CA LEU A 233 11.97 8.26 -4.89
C LEU A 233 12.74 7.08 -5.49
N ASP A 234 13.94 6.80 -4.98
CA ASP A 234 14.78 5.69 -5.44
C ASP A 234 14.20 4.33 -5.04
N ILE A 235 13.91 4.14 -3.74
CA ILE A 235 13.41 2.85 -3.19
C ILE A 235 12.06 2.46 -3.81
N PHE A 236 11.18 3.43 -4.03
CA PHE A 236 9.80 3.20 -4.45
C PHE A 236 9.52 3.66 -5.89
N ALA A 237 10.56 3.80 -6.73
CA ALA A 237 10.43 4.28 -8.11
C ALA A 237 9.33 3.54 -8.90
N ASP A 238 9.24 2.21 -8.71
CA ASP A 238 8.24 1.38 -9.37
C ASP A 238 6.82 1.65 -8.89
N ASP A 239 6.62 1.98 -7.62
CA ASP A 239 5.30 2.36 -7.10
C ASP A 239 4.84 3.67 -7.72
N PHE A 240 5.72 4.67 -7.78
CA PHE A 240 5.39 5.94 -8.43
C PHE A 240 5.02 5.73 -9.90
N ARG A 241 5.81 4.93 -10.61
CA ARG A 241 5.62 4.63 -12.03
C ARG A 241 4.34 3.83 -12.29
N ASN A 242 4.18 2.67 -11.65
CA ASN A 242 3.09 1.73 -11.94
C ASN A 242 1.74 2.21 -11.43
N PHE A 243 1.73 2.98 -10.33
CA PHE A 243 0.50 3.57 -9.81
C PHE A 243 0.34 5.03 -10.19
N GLY A 244 1.20 5.62 -11.02
CA GLY A 244 1.07 7.02 -11.46
C GLY A 244 0.93 8.01 -10.31
N PHE A 245 1.74 7.86 -9.26
CA PHE A 245 1.77 8.83 -8.16
C PHE A 245 2.66 10.02 -8.53
N PRO A 246 2.35 11.22 -8.01
CA PRO A 246 3.21 12.38 -8.19
C PRO A 246 4.53 12.19 -7.45
N LEU A 247 5.59 12.79 -8.01
CA LEU A 247 6.96 12.67 -7.53
C LEU A 247 7.35 13.77 -6.52
N THR A 248 6.41 14.68 -6.20
CA THR A 248 6.62 15.76 -5.22
C THR A 248 5.76 15.55 -3.98
N ILE A 249 6.22 16.08 -2.86
CA ILE A 249 5.53 15.93 -1.58
C ILE A 249 4.24 16.74 -1.53
N GLU A 250 4.26 17.94 -2.12
CA GLU A 250 3.12 18.85 -2.14
C GLU A 250 1.92 18.19 -2.82
N GLU A 251 2.20 17.38 -3.83
CA GLU A 251 1.20 16.66 -4.60
C GLU A 251 0.88 15.27 -4.03
N ALA A 252 1.63 14.78 -3.04
CA ALA A 252 1.46 13.42 -2.49
C ALA A 252 0.08 13.18 -1.87
N PHE A 253 -0.64 14.24 -1.53
CA PHE A 253 -2.01 14.21 -0.99
C PHE A 253 -3.08 14.58 -2.02
N ASN A 254 -2.70 14.79 -3.28
CA ASN A 254 -3.65 15.12 -4.33
C ASN A 254 -4.60 13.97 -4.59
N THR A 255 -5.85 14.34 -4.89
CA THR A 255 -6.85 13.37 -5.34
C THR A 255 -6.54 12.97 -6.78
N LEU A 256 -6.57 11.66 -7.03
CA LEU A 256 -6.26 11.06 -8.33
C LEU A 256 -7.33 10.02 -8.63
N PRO A 257 -7.69 9.79 -9.91
CA PRO A 257 -8.66 8.77 -10.26
C PRO A 257 -8.19 7.35 -9.86
N PRO A 258 -9.12 6.39 -9.72
CA PRO A 258 -8.77 4.99 -9.50
C PRO A 258 -8.09 4.43 -10.76
N ILE A 259 -7.31 3.36 -10.61
CA ILE A 259 -6.67 2.67 -11.73
C ILE A 259 -7.55 1.48 -12.14
N THR A 260 -7.84 1.37 -13.42
CA THR A 260 -8.73 0.33 -14.00
C THR A 260 -7.94 -0.78 -14.71
N SER A 261 -8.63 -1.87 -15.07
CA SER A 261 -8.05 -2.97 -15.84
C SER A 261 -7.42 -2.53 -17.16
N GLU A 262 -8.01 -1.57 -17.87
CA GLU A 262 -7.44 -0.99 -19.10
C GLU A 262 -6.06 -0.35 -18.89
N GLN A 263 -5.78 0.12 -17.68
CA GLN A 263 -4.50 0.75 -17.31
C GLN A 263 -3.48 -0.27 -16.77
N THR A 264 -3.93 -1.44 -16.31
CA THR A 264 -3.07 -2.52 -15.76
C THR A 264 -2.86 -3.70 -16.71
N GLY A 265 -3.68 -3.81 -17.77
CA GLY A 265 -3.84 -4.96 -18.66
C GLY A 265 -2.73 -5.23 -19.67
N ARG A 266 -1.46 -5.27 -19.26
CA ARG A 266 -0.36 -5.74 -20.13
C ARG A 266 0.47 -6.90 -19.55
N GLY A 267 -0.01 -7.55 -18.48
CA GLY A 267 0.74 -8.62 -17.79
C GLY A 267 0.27 -10.04 -18.07
N TRP A 268 -1.05 -10.29 -18.10
CA TRP A 268 -1.60 -11.65 -18.02
C TRP A 268 -1.47 -12.47 -19.32
N ASP A 269 -1.76 -11.86 -20.47
CA ASP A 269 -1.66 -12.54 -21.77
C ASP A 269 -0.22 -13.00 -22.06
N ALA A 270 0.77 -12.22 -21.64
CA ALA A 270 2.20 -12.52 -21.83
C ALA A 270 2.68 -13.68 -20.93
N LEU A 271 2.14 -13.80 -19.71
CA LEU A 271 2.47 -14.87 -18.77
C LEU A 271 1.89 -16.21 -19.20
N MET A 272 0.66 -16.22 -19.71
CA MET A 272 -0.02 -17.45 -20.18
C MET A 272 0.46 -17.90 -21.56
N ALA A 273 0.98 -17.00 -22.40
CA ALA A 273 1.52 -17.33 -23.71
C ALA A 273 2.93 -17.96 -23.70
N GLY A 274 3.60 -18.04 -22.53
CA GLY A 274 4.96 -18.60 -22.43
C GLY A 274 6.03 -17.82 -23.20
N THR A 275 5.69 -16.61 -23.69
CA THR A 275 6.60 -15.74 -24.44
C THR A 275 7.19 -14.70 -23.51
N THR A 276 8.29 -15.03 -22.85
CA THR A 276 9.10 -14.06 -22.11
C THR A 276 9.82 -13.11 -23.08
N THR A 277 9.10 -12.12 -23.57
CA THR A 277 9.66 -10.81 -23.93
C THR A 277 8.62 -9.76 -23.56
N VAL A 278 8.71 -9.23 -22.33
CA VAL A 278 8.04 -7.99 -21.96
C VAL A 278 8.59 -6.91 -22.89
N PRO A 279 7.77 -6.18 -23.67
CA PRO A 279 8.27 -5.06 -24.46
C PRO A 279 8.87 -4.02 -23.53
N GLU A 280 10.09 -3.56 -23.81
CA GLU A 280 10.66 -2.39 -23.15
C GLU A 280 9.68 -1.21 -23.28
N TRP A 281 9.04 -0.86 -22.17
CA TRP A 281 8.29 0.38 -22.06
C TRP A 281 9.26 1.50 -21.71
N HIS A 282 9.67 2.25 -22.72
CA HIS A 282 10.44 3.50 -22.55
C HIS A 282 9.47 4.68 -22.53
N PRO A 283 9.04 5.20 -21.36
CA PRO A 283 8.65 6.60 -21.33
C PRO A 283 9.96 7.38 -21.41
N THR A 284 10.08 8.28 -22.37
CA THR A 284 11.24 9.17 -22.46
C THR A 284 11.24 10.04 -21.20
N ILE A 285 11.93 9.59 -20.14
CA ILE A 285 12.37 10.46 -19.05
C ILE A 285 13.41 11.36 -19.71
N THR A 286 12.92 12.47 -20.26
CA THR A 286 13.81 13.42 -20.91
C THR A 286 14.73 14.01 -19.85
N SER A 287 15.95 14.34 -20.24
CA SER A 287 16.88 15.12 -19.40
C SER A 287 16.23 16.42 -18.91
N GLU A 288 15.21 16.91 -19.62
CA GLU A 288 14.38 18.06 -19.25
C GLU A 288 13.49 17.80 -18.03
N THR A 289 12.93 16.60 -17.87
CA THR A 289 12.11 16.21 -16.71
C THR A 289 12.96 16.12 -15.44
N ILE A 290 14.15 15.52 -15.55
CA ILE A 290 15.13 15.45 -14.45
C ILE A 290 15.67 16.86 -14.12
N ALA A 291 15.94 17.69 -15.14
CA ALA A 291 16.39 19.06 -14.93
C ALA A 291 15.32 19.96 -14.29
N LYS A 292 14.03 19.76 -14.59
CA LYS A 292 12.93 20.49 -13.92
C LYS A 292 12.83 20.13 -12.44
N ALA A 293 12.98 18.85 -12.09
CA ALA A 293 13.04 18.43 -10.68
C ALA A 293 14.25 19.04 -9.94
N ALA A 294 15.42 19.07 -10.58
CA ALA A 294 16.62 19.67 -10.01
C ALA A 294 16.55 21.22 -9.90
N ALA A 295 15.91 21.89 -10.85
CA ALA A 295 15.75 23.34 -10.86
C ALA A 295 14.78 23.85 -9.78
N VAL A 296 13.74 23.08 -9.46
CA VAL A 296 12.82 23.39 -8.34
C VAL A 296 13.55 23.30 -6.99
N SER A 297 14.43 22.31 -6.82
CA SER A 297 15.30 22.18 -5.65
C SER A 297 16.26 23.38 -5.49
N GLN A 298 16.86 23.86 -6.58
CA GLN A 298 17.78 25.01 -6.55
C GLN A 298 17.07 26.36 -6.37
N GLY A 299 15.86 26.53 -6.91
CA GLY A 299 15.05 27.73 -6.75
C GLY A 299 14.58 27.96 -5.30
N PHE A 300 14.35 26.87 -4.57
CA PHE A 300 13.93 26.92 -3.17
C PHE A 300 15.06 27.39 -2.24
N VAL A 301 16.31 27.00 -2.51
CA VAL A 301 17.50 27.46 -1.76
C VAL A 301 17.76 28.96 -1.95
N ALA A 302 17.39 29.54 -3.10
CA ALA A 302 17.54 30.96 -3.38
C ALA A 302 16.46 31.85 -2.73
N GLN A 303 15.28 31.29 -2.44
CA GLN A 303 14.17 32.02 -1.80
C GLN A 303 14.26 32.04 -0.27
N ILE A 304 14.97 31.09 0.32
CA ILE A 304 15.29 31.07 1.74
C ILE A 304 16.60 31.84 1.91
N GLY A 305 16.53 33.16 2.05
CA GLY A 305 17.70 34.01 2.25
C GLY A 305 18.50 33.65 3.51
N VAL A 306 19.40 32.67 3.40
CA VAL A 306 20.39 32.37 4.44
C VAL A 306 21.44 33.47 4.40
N ARG A 307 21.28 34.45 5.30
CA ARG A 307 22.36 35.37 5.66
C ARG A 307 23.50 34.55 6.25
N THR A 308 24.60 34.44 5.52
CA THR A 308 25.89 34.04 6.09
C THR A 308 26.40 35.19 6.95
N GLU A 309 26.10 35.18 8.25
CA GLU A 309 26.84 36.00 9.21
C GLU A 309 28.14 35.29 9.56
N SER A 310 29.24 35.86 9.07
CA SER A 310 30.60 35.50 9.45
C SER A 310 30.85 35.91 10.90
N ALA A 311 30.81 34.96 11.83
CA ALA A 311 31.27 35.17 13.19
C ALA A 311 32.81 35.09 13.24
N SER A 312 33.44 36.26 13.29
CA SER A 312 34.85 36.43 13.64
C SER A 312 35.10 36.03 15.09
N ILE A 313 36.00 35.07 15.30
CA ILE A 313 36.49 34.63 16.60
C ILE A 313 37.48 35.69 17.16
N PRO A 314 37.28 36.26 18.35
CA PRO A 314 38.28 37.11 18.99
C PRO A 314 39.41 36.25 19.58
N GLN A 315 40.64 36.74 19.42
CA GLN A 315 41.88 36.19 20.00
C GLN A 315 41.93 36.33 21.52
#